data_AF-A0A638ZGS9-F1
#
_entry.id   AF-A0A638ZGS9-F1
#
_cell.length_a   1.000
_cell.length_b   1.000
_cell.length_c   1.000
_cell.angle_alpha   90.00
_cell.angle_beta   90.00
_cell.angle_gamma   90.00
#
_symmetry.space_group_name_H-M   'P 1'
#
loop_
_entity.id
_entity.type
_entity.pdbx_description
1 polymer ?
#
loop_
_entity_poly.entity_id
_entity_poly.type
_entity_poly.pdbx_seq_one_letter_code
_entity_poly.pdbx_strand_id
1 'polypeptide(L)'
;MSTKNAQKEQKKESLITTHWGDDATIHGWTAIPNSLLMLQGDLGIGSTEMCILLNILMHQWPESGESISFPSIGTIASRIGVSKRTIQRGVSNLEALGILTRYQSTRNDPLTNGANIFDSTPLKEYLNKKAKGITISNSNKKKERKKTGITPNIKLPRICPKCLKTKATSHEEIVKFFGVRKTMAGEIINSYCKECRASEKDLF
;
A
#
# COMPACT_ATOMS: atom_id res chain seq x y z
N MET A 1 -6.41 36.22 -42.54
CA MET A 1 -7.31 35.77 -41.45
C MET A 1 -6.61 34.65 -40.72
N SER A 2 -6.27 34.91 -39.46
CA SER A 2 -5.24 34.23 -38.70
C SER A 2 -5.52 32.76 -38.41
N THR A 3 -4.47 31.97 -38.63
CA THR A 3 -4.23 30.65 -38.06
C THR A 3 -4.37 30.72 -36.54
N LYS A 4 -5.36 30.02 -35.98
CA LYS A 4 -5.49 29.86 -34.54
C LYS A 4 -4.38 28.94 -34.06
N ASN A 5 -3.33 29.55 -33.51
CA ASN A 5 -2.39 28.94 -32.57
C ASN A 5 -3.17 28.28 -31.43
N ALA A 6 -3.47 27.00 -31.55
CA ALA A 6 -3.83 26.16 -30.41
C ALA A 6 -2.52 25.78 -29.71
N GLN A 7 -2.11 26.64 -28.78
CA GLN A 7 -1.02 26.39 -27.86
C GLN A 7 -1.30 25.06 -27.14
N LYS A 8 -0.49 24.05 -27.45
CA LYS A 8 -0.42 22.80 -26.70
C LYS A 8 0.21 23.16 -25.35
N GLU A 9 -0.61 23.46 -24.34
CA GLU A 9 -0.15 23.51 -22.96
C GLU A 9 0.57 22.19 -22.67
N GLN A 10 1.88 22.26 -22.42
CA GLN A 10 2.66 21.12 -21.97
C GLN A 10 2.14 20.74 -20.58
N LYS A 11 1.12 19.87 -20.53
CA LYS A 11 0.59 19.29 -19.30
C LYS A 11 1.75 18.59 -18.60
N LYS A 12 2.24 19.17 -17.50
CA LYS A 12 3.23 18.52 -16.64
C LYS A 12 2.63 17.18 -16.21
N GLU A 13 3.20 16.10 -16.72
CA GLU A 13 2.69 14.76 -16.50
C GLU A 13 2.68 14.47 -15.00
N SER A 14 1.54 14.01 -14.48
CA SER A 14 1.40 13.74 -13.06
C SER A 14 2.18 12.46 -12.72
N LEU A 15 2.82 12.39 -11.54
CA LEU A 15 3.57 11.21 -11.12
C LEU A 15 2.73 9.92 -11.19
N ILE A 16 1.43 10.02 -10.94
CA ILE A 16 0.51 8.89 -11.03
C ILE A 16 0.25 8.47 -12.48
N THR A 17 0.09 9.42 -13.41
CA THR A 17 -0.03 9.15 -14.84
C THR A 17 1.24 8.54 -15.41
N THR A 18 2.42 9.04 -15.02
CA THR A 18 3.70 8.44 -15.43
C THR A 18 3.86 7.00 -14.91
N HIS A 19 3.32 6.70 -13.73
CA HIS A 19 3.43 5.36 -13.14
C HIS A 19 2.44 4.35 -13.76
N TRP A 20 1.21 4.77 -14.10
CA TRP A 20 0.12 3.86 -14.49
C TRP A 20 -0.36 4.02 -15.95
N GLY A 21 0.01 5.10 -16.62
CA GLY A 21 -0.49 5.48 -17.94
C GLY A 21 -1.77 6.32 -17.91
N ASP A 22 -2.07 6.94 -19.04
CA ASP A 22 -3.25 7.80 -19.21
C ASP A 22 -4.56 7.03 -19.04
N ASP A 23 -4.72 5.90 -19.72
CA ASP A 23 -5.96 5.10 -19.70
C ASP A 23 -6.31 4.62 -18.28
N ALA A 24 -5.31 4.22 -17.50
CA ALA A 24 -5.51 3.77 -16.13
C ALA A 24 -5.91 4.91 -15.18
N THR A 25 -5.62 6.17 -15.53
CA THR A 25 -5.86 7.35 -14.69
C THR A 25 -7.01 8.23 -15.20
N ILE A 26 -7.68 7.83 -16.28
CA ILE A 26 -8.76 8.62 -16.92
C ILE A 26 -9.94 8.90 -15.98
N HIS A 27 -10.20 8.01 -15.02
CA HIS A 27 -11.26 8.17 -14.01
C HIS A 27 -10.75 8.76 -12.68
N GLY A 28 -9.55 9.34 -12.68
CA GLY A 28 -8.90 9.87 -11.50
C GLY A 28 -8.22 8.79 -10.66
N TRP A 29 -7.81 9.17 -9.46
CA TRP A 29 -7.11 8.31 -8.51
C TRP A 29 -7.47 8.72 -7.08
N THR A 30 -7.37 7.79 -6.14
CA THR A 30 -7.68 8.04 -4.73
C THR A 30 -6.40 8.10 -3.92
N ALA A 31 -6.08 9.29 -3.39
CA ALA A 31 -4.98 9.46 -2.47
C ALA A 31 -5.33 8.89 -1.10
N ILE A 32 -4.57 7.90 -0.61
CA ILE A 32 -4.67 7.44 0.77
C ILE A 32 -3.31 7.54 1.46
N PRO A 33 -3.26 7.91 2.75
CA PRO A 33 -2.02 7.87 3.49
C PRO A 33 -1.58 6.43 3.72
N ASN A 34 -0.30 6.13 3.47
CA ASN A 34 0.26 4.79 3.71
C ASN A 34 0.10 4.31 5.16
N SER A 35 -0.04 5.23 6.13
CA SER A 35 -0.32 4.89 7.52
C SER A 35 -1.63 4.12 7.69
N LEU A 36 -2.63 4.32 6.82
CA LEU A 36 -3.86 3.52 6.82
C LEU A 36 -3.56 2.03 6.57
N LEU A 37 -2.77 1.75 5.53
CA LEU A 37 -2.40 0.38 5.16
C LEU A 37 -1.46 -0.24 6.20
N MET A 38 -0.49 0.52 6.69
CA MET A 38 0.46 0.04 7.70
C MET A 38 -0.23 -0.26 9.05
N LEU A 39 -1.25 0.50 9.42
CA LEU A 39 -2.00 0.32 10.67
C LEU A 39 -3.25 -0.55 10.51
N GLN A 40 -3.53 -1.14 9.36
CA GLN A 40 -4.79 -1.86 9.12
C GLN A 40 -5.14 -2.84 10.25
N GLY A 41 -4.17 -3.67 10.67
CA GLY A 41 -4.34 -4.61 11.79
C GLY A 41 -4.53 -3.91 13.14
N ASP A 42 -3.73 -2.87 13.42
CA ASP A 42 -3.81 -2.06 14.65
C ASP A 42 -5.12 -1.25 14.75
N LEU A 43 -5.80 -1.05 13.63
CA LEU A 43 -7.11 -0.41 13.52
C LEU A 43 -8.26 -1.43 13.63
N GLY A 44 -7.96 -2.73 13.62
CA GLY A 44 -8.99 -3.78 13.58
C GLY A 44 -9.77 -3.84 12.27
N ILE A 45 -9.26 -3.21 11.19
CA ILE A 45 -9.94 -3.16 9.90
C ILE A 45 -9.71 -4.47 9.15
N GLY A 46 -10.77 -5.25 8.97
CA GLY A 46 -10.75 -6.45 8.14
C GLY A 46 -10.61 -6.14 6.65
N SER A 47 -10.34 -7.17 5.85
CA SER A 47 -10.11 -7.01 4.40
C SER A 47 -11.34 -6.46 3.68
N THR A 48 -12.54 -6.94 4.04
CA THR A 48 -13.79 -6.46 3.44
C THR A 48 -14.07 -5.01 3.84
N GLU A 49 -13.87 -4.66 5.12
CA GLU A 49 -14.00 -3.29 5.61
C GLU A 49 -13.02 -2.34 4.92
N MET A 50 -11.77 -2.76 4.69
CA MET A 50 -10.79 -1.97 3.94
C MET A 50 -11.26 -1.71 2.51
N CYS A 51 -11.73 -2.73 1.79
CA CYS A 51 -12.26 -2.56 0.43
C CYS A 51 -13.48 -1.62 0.39
N ILE A 52 -14.37 -1.70 1.38
CA ILE A 52 -15.51 -0.78 1.54
C ILE A 52 -15.01 0.65 1.76
N LEU A 53 -14.08 0.83 2.70
CA LEU A 53 -13.52 2.13 3.04
C LEU A 53 -12.87 2.80 1.82
N LEU A 54 -12.04 2.07 1.06
CA LEU A 54 -11.41 2.60 -0.16
C LEU A 54 -12.44 3.04 -1.20
N ASN A 55 -13.53 2.29 -1.37
CA ASN A 55 -14.62 2.70 -2.27
C ASN A 55 -15.33 3.96 -1.78
N ILE A 56 -15.46 4.17 -0.48
CA ILE A 56 -16.04 5.39 0.11
C ILE A 56 -15.10 6.58 -0.11
N LEU A 57 -13.81 6.42 0.24
CA LEU A 57 -12.80 7.47 0.09
C LEU A 57 -12.62 7.92 -1.36
N MET A 58 -12.84 7.03 -2.34
CA MET A 58 -12.78 7.39 -3.76
C MET A 58 -13.80 8.45 -4.18
N HIS A 59 -14.92 8.59 -3.46
CA HIS A 59 -15.94 9.60 -3.74
C HIS A 59 -15.80 10.86 -2.88
N GLN A 60 -14.72 10.97 -2.09
CA GLN A 60 -14.43 12.17 -1.30
C GLN A 60 -13.57 13.13 -2.11
N TRP A 61 -13.98 14.39 -2.14
CA TRP A 61 -13.30 15.46 -2.88
C TRP A 61 -12.58 16.38 -1.88
N PRO A 62 -11.24 16.32 -1.79
CA PRO A 62 -10.47 17.16 -0.87
C PRO A 62 -10.74 18.66 -1.01
N GLU A 63 -11.10 19.09 -2.22
CA GLU A 63 -11.37 20.49 -2.58
C GLU A 63 -12.65 21.04 -1.92
N SER A 64 -13.57 20.17 -1.52
CA SER A 64 -14.81 20.57 -0.82
C SER A 64 -14.56 21.05 0.62
N GLY A 65 -13.39 20.76 1.19
CA GLY A 65 -13.09 21.00 2.61
C GLY A 65 -13.77 20.00 3.56
N GLU A 66 -14.69 19.18 3.07
CA GLU A 66 -15.46 18.20 3.84
C GLU A 66 -14.99 16.77 3.53
N SER A 67 -14.96 15.92 4.56
CA SER A 67 -14.58 14.49 4.42
C SER A 67 -15.83 13.62 4.26
N ILE A 68 -16.75 14.06 3.39
CA ILE A 68 -18.08 13.47 3.22
C ILE A 68 -18.22 12.85 1.82
N SER A 69 -18.91 11.72 1.72
CA SER A 69 -19.28 11.08 0.46
C SER A 69 -20.61 10.35 0.59
N PHE A 70 -21.28 10.07 -0.53
CA PHE A 70 -22.57 9.37 -0.50
C PHE A 70 -22.71 8.29 -1.60
N PRO A 71 -21.72 7.38 -1.77
CA PRO A 71 -21.85 6.27 -2.68
C PRO A 71 -23.01 5.33 -2.31
N SER A 72 -23.70 4.84 -3.34
CA SER A 72 -24.72 3.80 -3.15
C SER A 72 -24.09 2.49 -2.66
N ILE A 73 -24.70 1.89 -1.63
CA ILE A 73 -24.36 0.54 -1.14
C ILE A 73 -24.40 -0.49 -2.28
N GLY A 74 -25.35 -0.36 -3.21
CA GLY A 74 -25.46 -1.27 -4.36
C GLY A 74 -24.25 -1.18 -5.29
N THR A 75 -23.75 0.03 -5.54
CA THR A 75 -22.55 0.26 -6.36
C THR A 75 -21.31 -0.32 -5.70
N ILE A 76 -21.14 -0.10 -4.39
CA ILE A 76 -20.03 -0.68 -3.64
C ILE A 76 -20.10 -2.22 -3.66
N ALA A 77 -21.27 -2.79 -3.40
CA ALA A 77 -21.50 -4.23 -3.42
C ALA A 77 -21.11 -4.86 -4.77
N SER A 78 -21.54 -4.24 -5.89
CA SER A 78 -21.22 -4.71 -7.24
C SER A 78 -19.73 -4.65 -7.55
N ARG A 79 -19.02 -3.60 -7.09
CA ARG A 79 -17.57 -3.44 -7.33
C ARG A 79 -16.74 -4.43 -6.53
N ILE A 80 -17.11 -4.67 -5.27
CA ILE A 80 -16.40 -5.58 -4.37
C ILE A 80 -16.76 -7.05 -4.68
N GLY A 81 -17.91 -7.32 -5.29
CA GLY A 81 -18.37 -8.67 -5.60
C GLY A 81 -18.99 -9.38 -4.39
N VAL A 82 -19.68 -8.64 -3.52
CA VAL A 82 -20.33 -9.17 -2.31
C VAL A 82 -21.78 -8.69 -2.19
N SER A 83 -22.55 -9.32 -1.30
CA SER A 83 -23.94 -8.91 -1.07
C SER A 83 -24.04 -7.50 -0.46
N LYS A 84 -25.15 -6.79 -0.73
CA LYS A 84 -25.46 -5.52 -0.05
C LYS A 84 -25.45 -5.67 1.48
N ARG A 85 -25.88 -6.83 1.99
CA ARG A 85 -25.87 -7.13 3.43
C ARG A 85 -24.45 -7.19 4.00
N THR A 86 -23.50 -7.69 3.23
CA THR A 86 -22.07 -7.70 3.59
C THR A 86 -21.53 -6.28 3.70
N ILE A 87 -21.85 -5.41 2.73
CA ILE A 87 -21.46 -4.00 2.77
C ILE A 87 -22.04 -3.31 4.01
N GLN A 88 -23.31 -3.50 4.30
CA GLN A 88 -23.96 -2.94 5.49
C GLN A 88 -23.30 -3.40 6.79
N ARG A 89 -22.96 -4.69 6.90
CA ARG A 89 -22.20 -5.27 8.03
C ARG A 89 -20.84 -4.57 8.17
N GLY A 90 -20.07 -4.49 7.08
CA GLY A 90 -18.75 -3.86 7.09
C GLY A 90 -18.79 -2.38 7.45
N VAL A 91 -19.79 -1.64 6.96
CA VAL A 91 -20.03 -0.24 7.37
C VAL A 91 -20.31 -0.18 8.88
N SER A 92 -21.19 -1.01 9.41
CA SER A 92 -21.47 -1.04 10.85
C SER A 92 -20.25 -1.41 11.69
N ASN A 93 -19.36 -2.26 11.18
CA ASN A 93 -18.09 -2.57 11.84
C ASN A 93 -17.16 -1.34 11.84
N LEU A 94 -17.05 -0.62 10.72
CA LEU A 94 -16.28 0.62 10.64
C LEU A 94 -16.82 1.71 11.57
N GLU A 95 -18.15 1.79 11.75
CA GLU A 95 -18.80 2.67 12.74
C GLU A 95 -18.44 2.26 14.17
N ALA A 96 -18.53 0.97 14.49
CA ALA A 96 -18.19 0.44 15.82
C ALA A 96 -16.71 0.65 16.19
N LEU A 97 -15.82 0.66 15.20
CA LEU A 97 -14.40 0.98 15.36
C LEU A 97 -14.11 2.48 15.47
N GLY A 98 -15.12 3.34 15.28
CA GLY A 98 -14.96 4.80 15.29
C GLY A 98 -14.14 5.33 14.11
N ILE A 99 -14.12 4.60 12.99
CA ILE A 99 -13.37 4.97 11.78
C ILE A 99 -14.22 5.79 10.82
N LEU A 100 -15.52 5.50 10.79
CA LEU A 100 -16.47 6.07 9.85
C LEU A 100 -17.77 6.41 10.57
N THR A 101 -18.40 7.50 10.19
CA THR A 101 -19.76 7.83 10.65
C THR A 101 -20.72 7.80 9.46
N ARG A 102 -21.92 7.24 9.63
CA ARG A 102 -22.98 7.29 8.61
C ARG A 102 -24.15 8.14 9.08
N TYR A 103 -24.61 9.03 8.19
CA TYR A 103 -25.85 9.77 8.34
C TYR A 103 -26.84 9.32 7.26
N GLN A 104 -28.12 9.22 7.63
CA GLN A 104 -29.19 8.94 6.69
C GLN A 104 -29.69 10.25 6.11
N SER A 105 -29.96 10.29 4.81
CA SER A 105 -30.64 11.41 4.18
C SER A 105 -32.07 11.04 3.78
N THR A 106 -32.87 12.04 3.47
CA THR A 106 -34.25 11.83 3.00
C THR A 106 -34.28 11.61 1.50
N ARG A 107 -35.28 10.88 1.00
CA ARG A 107 -35.49 10.70 -0.45
C ARG A 107 -35.71 12.00 -1.21
N ASN A 108 -36.16 13.04 -0.52
CA ASN A 108 -36.43 14.35 -1.12
C ASN A 108 -35.19 15.26 -1.10
N ASP A 109 -34.06 14.80 -0.57
CA ASP A 109 -32.82 15.56 -0.54
C ASP A 109 -32.27 15.73 -1.96
N PRO A 110 -32.11 16.98 -2.47
CA PRO A 110 -31.70 17.21 -3.87
C PRO A 110 -30.29 16.70 -4.20
N LEU A 111 -29.41 16.57 -3.21
CA LEU A 111 -28.01 16.20 -3.42
C LEU A 111 -27.81 14.69 -3.32
N THR A 112 -28.46 14.06 -2.35
CA THR A 112 -28.20 12.67 -1.96
C THR A 112 -29.33 11.73 -2.36
N ASN A 113 -30.55 12.22 -2.58
CA ASN A 113 -31.72 11.43 -3.00
C ASN A 113 -31.94 10.17 -2.13
N GLY A 114 -31.79 10.32 -0.80
CA GLY A 114 -31.92 9.22 0.17
C GLY A 114 -30.71 8.30 0.28
N ALA A 115 -29.59 8.63 -0.37
CA ALA A 115 -28.33 7.91 -0.19
C ALA A 115 -27.73 8.16 1.20
N ASN A 116 -27.08 7.13 1.75
CA ASN A 116 -26.33 7.29 2.99
C ASN A 116 -25.13 8.21 2.77
N ILE A 117 -24.95 9.13 3.72
CA ILE A 117 -23.82 10.03 3.79
C ILE A 117 -22.78 9.40 4.72
N PHE A 118 -21.53 9.33 4.28
CA PHE A 118 -20.42 8.75 5.01
C PHE A 118 -19.36 9.81 5.28
N ASP A 119 -19.02 9.99 6.54
CA ASP A 119 -18.02 10.92 7.04
C ASP A 119 -16.78 10.17 7.54
N SER A 120 -15.62 10.47 6.93
CA SER A 120 -14.32 9.87 7.26
C SER A 120 -13.43 10.78 8.13
N THR A 121 -13.97 11.88 8.66
CA THR A 121 -13.27 12.73 9.64
C THR A 121 -12.68 11.93 10.80
N PRO A 122 -13.39 10.95 11.41
CA PRO A 122 -12.83 10.13 12.49
C PRO A 122 -11.57 9.37 12.08
N LEU A 123 -11.53 8.81 10.84
CA LEU A 123 -10.35 8.15 10.31
C LEU A 123 -9.16 9.12 10.22
N LYS A 124 -9.37 10.32 9.69
CA LYS A 124 -8.33 11.34 9.53
C LYS A 124 -7.71 11.71 10.88
N GLU A 125 -8.54 11.95 11.89
CA GLU A 125 -8.09 12.26 13.25
C GLU A 125 -7.29 11.11 13.85
N TYR A 126 -7.80 9.88 13.70
CA TYR A 126 -7.16 8.69 14.22
C TYR A 126 -5.76 8.47 13.61
N LEU A 127 -5.65 8.59 12.28
CA LEU A 127 -4.38 8.43 11.58
C LEU A 127 -3.38 9.52 11.98
N ASN A 128 -3.82 10.77 12.10
CA ASN A 128 -2.94 11.86 12.56
C ASN A 128 -2.43 11.64 13.99
N LYS A 129 -3.24 11.03 14.86
CA LYS A 129 -2.85 10.66 16.22
C LYS A 129 -1.84 9.51 16.25
N LYS A 130 -2.08 8.42 15.52
CA LYS A 130 -1.24 7.20 15.58
C LYS A 130 -0.01 7.22 14.67
N ALA A 131 -0.05 7.91 13.52
CA ALA A 131 1.03 7.84 12.52
C ALA A 131 2.40 8.28 13.08
N LYS A 132 2.42 9.22 14.04
CA LYS A 132 3.66 9.66 14.71
C LYS A 132 4.40 8.51 15.41
N GLY A 133 3.66 7.56 16.01
CA GLY A 133 4.24 6.40 16.69
C GLY A 133 4.91 5.40 15.74
N ILE A 134 4.37 5.25 14.52
CA ILE A 134 4.94 4.36 13.49
C ILE A 134 6.29 4.88 13.00
N THR A 135 6.38 6.18 12.75
CA THR A 135 7.61 6.78 12.22
C THR A 135 8.77 6.56 13.19
N ILE A 136 8.52 6.62 14.49
CA ILE A 136 9.51 6.39 15.54
C ILE A 136 9.93 4.91 15.56
N SER A 137 8.97 3.97 15.55
CA SER A 137 9.29 2.53 15.57
C SER A 137 10.03 2.07 14.31
N ASN A 138 9.64 2.58 13.14
CA ASN A 138 10.32 2.32 11.87
C ASN A 138 11.70 2.97 11.80
N SER A 139 11.87 4.18 12.35
CA SER A 139 13.18 4.84 12.44
C SER A 139 14.13 4.09 13.37
N ASN A 140 13.63 3.55 14.48
CA ASN A 140 14.41 2.73 15.40
C ASN A 140 14.82 1.41 14.75
N LYS A 141 13.89 0.69 14.10
CA LYS A 141 14.21 -0.50 13.30
C LYS A 141 15.21 -0.20 12.18
N LYS A 142 15.12 0.96 11.52
CA LYS A 142 16.07 1.40 10.48
C LYS A 142 17.45 1.74 11.06
N LYS A 143 17.51 2.37 12.24
CA LYS A 143 18.77 2.67 12.95
C LYS A 143 19.43 1.39 13.46
N GLU A 144 18.67 0.43 13.98
CA GLU A 144 19.16 -0.91 14.33
C GLU A 144 19.73 -1.62 13.10
N ARG A 145 18.99 -1.64 11.98
CA ARG A 145 19.45 -2.23 10.70
C ARG A 145 20.74 -1.58 10.18
N LYS A 146 20.90 -0.26 10.33
CA LYS A 146 22.12 0.47 9.94
C LYS A 146 23.30 0.18 10.87
N LYS A 147 23.06 0.04 12.18
CA LYS A 147 24.10 -0.28 13.17
C LYS A 147 24.67 -1.70 12.97
N THR A 148 23.88 -2.63 12.44
CA THR A 148 24.33 -4.01 12.23
C THR A 148 24.97 -4.28 10.86
N GLY A 149 24.86 -3.39 9.87
CA GLY A 149 25.46 -3.57 8.53
C GLY A 149 24.87 -4.72 7.69
N ILE A 150 23.64 -5.15 8.00
CA ILE A 150 23.04 -6.39 7.46
C ILE A 150 22.07 -6.09 6.30
N THR A 151 22.40 -6.54 5.09
CA THR A 151 21.40 -6.89 4.06
C THR A 151 20.47 -7.99 4.62
N PRO A 152 19.16 -7.94 4.40
CA PRO A 152 18.17 -8.56 5.29
C PRO A 152 18.44 -10.04 5.62
N ASN A 153 18.48 -10.32 6.94
CA ASN A 153 18.31 -11.63 7.58
C ASN A 153 19.33 -12.73 7.24
N ILE A 154 20.62 -12.39 7.24
CA ILE A 154 21.69 -13.38 7.09
C ILE A 154 22.23 -13.75 8.48
N LYS A 155 21.92 -14.97 8.94
CA LYS A 155 22.49 -15.51 10.18
C LYS A 155 23.96 -15.87 9.94
N LEU A 156 24.84 -15.28 10.76
CA LEU A 156 26.24 -15.67 10.87
C LEU A 156 26.40 -16.70 12.02
N PRO A 157 27.28 -17.71 11.87
CA PRO A 157 28.02 -18.04 10.67
C PRO A 157 27.11 -18.70 9.62
N ARG A 158 27.28 -18.32 8.34
CA ARG A 158 26.54 -18.91 7.24
C ARG A 158 27.30 -20.11 6.68
N ILE A 159 26.71 -21.29 6.82
CA ILE A 159 27.27 -22.55 6.30
C ILE A 159 26.57 -22.88 4.98
N CYS A 160 27.32 -23.34 3.99
CA CYS A 160 26.72 -23.77 2.73
C CYS A 160 25.94 -25.06 2.94
N PRO A 161 24.63 -25.10 2.64
CA PRO A 161 23.81 -26.29 2.89
C PRO A 161 24.15 -27.46 1.95
N LYS A 162 24.87 -27.22 0.84
CA LYS A 162 25.25 -28.23 -0.15
C LYS A 162 26.52 -28.98 0.23
N CYS A 163 27.60 -28.28 0.62
CA CYS A 163 28.85 -28.93 1.03
C CYS A 163 29.04 -29.05 2.54
N LEU A 164 28.35 -28.25 3.35
CA LEU A 164 28.55 -28.09 4.80
C LEU A 164 29.97 -27.67 5.23
N LYS A 165 30.92 -27.54 4.30
CA LYS A 165 32.31 -27.18 4.52
C LYS A 165 32.53 -25.67 4.47
N THR A 166 31.93 -24.98 3.50
CA THR A 166 32.11 -23.53 3.34
C THR A 166 31.33 -22.80 4.43
N LYS A 167 32.06 -22.11 5.31
CA LYS A 167 31.52 -21.32 6.42
C LYS A 167 31.98 -19.86 6.28
N ALA A 168 31.03 -18.93 6.27
CA ALA A 168 31.30 -17.51 6.31
C ALA A 168 30.92 -16.95 7.68
N THR A 169 31.88 -16.33 8.34
CA THR A 169 31.78 -15.72 9.68
C THR A 169 31.63 -14.20 9.63
N SER A 170 31.90 -13.58 8.48
CA SER A 170 31.68 -12.16 8.23
C SER A 170 30.88 -11.90 6.95
N HIS A 171 30.33 -10.69 6.81
CA HIS A 171 29.59 -10.30 5.61
C HIS A 171 30.47 -10.30 4.34
N GLU A 172 31.73 -9.90 4.49
CA GLU A 172 32.73 -9.93 3.42
C GLU A 172 33.01 -11.36 2.96
N GLU A 173 33.14 -12.30 3.90
CA GLU A 173 33.28 -13.73 3.60
C GLU A 173 32.05 -14.29 2.90
N ILE A 174 30.84 -13.80 3.20
CA ILE A 174 29.64 -14.24 2.48
C ILE A 174 29.69 -13.81 1.02
N VAL A 175 30.02 -12.56 0.74
CA VAL A 175 30.17 -12.07 -0.63
C VAL A 175 31.31 -12.82 -1.34
N LYS A 176 32.41 -13.10 -0.62
CA LYS A 176 33.55 -13.85 -1.17
C LYS A 176 33.20 -15.30 -1.49
N PHE A 177 32.61 -16.04 -0.56
CA PHE A 177 32.38 -17.49 -0.65
C PHE A 177 31.07 -17.86 -1.36
N PHE A 178 30.01 -17.08 -1.17
CA PHE A 178 28.71 -17.35 -1.78
C PHE A 178 28.46 -16.46 -3.00
N GLY A 179 28.98 -15.24 -3.02
CA GLY A 179 28.71 -14.27 -4.08
C GLY A 179 27.27 -13.77 -4.07
N VAL A 180 27.01 -12.76 -4.91
CA VAL A 180 25.70 -12.16 -5.10
C VAL A 180 25.17 -12.45 -6.50
N ARG A 181 23.85 -12.52 -6.64
CA ARG A 181 23.14 -12.53 -7.92
C ARG A 181 22.31 -11.26 -8.03
N LYS A 182 22.30 -10.65 -9.21
CA LYS A 182 21.43 -9.51 -9.50
C LYS A 182 20.03 -10.01 -9.80
N THR A 183 19.06 -9.41 -9.12
CA THR A 183 17.62 -9.62 -9.37
C THR A 183 16.97 -8.27 -9.63
N MET A 184 15.72 -8.27 -10.11
CA MET A 184 14.95 -7.02 -10.24
C MET A 184 14.78 -6.29 -8.90
N ALA A 185 14.81 -7.01 -7.76
CA ALA A 185 14.73 -6.45 -6.42
C ALA A 185 16.10 -6.03 -5.83
N GLY A 186 17.18 -6.09 -6.63
CA GLY A 186 18.55 -5.79 -6.21
C GLY A 186 19.43 -7.02 -6.07
N GLU A 187 20.55 -6.86 -5.38
CA GLU A 187 21.55 -7.92 -5.21
C GLU A 187 21.19 -8.85 -4.04
N ILE A 188 21.12 -10.15 -4.33
CA ILE A 188 20.78 -11.19 -3.35
C ILE A 188 21.94 -12.18 -3.25
N ILE A 189 22.29 -12.60 -2.02
CA ILE A 189 23.32 -13.61 -1.80
C ILE A 189 22.85 -14.98 -2.32
N ASN A 190 23.77 -15.74 -2.92
CA ASN A 190 23.47 -17.08 -3.42
C ASN A 190 23.25 -18.10 -2.28
N SER A 191 22.34 -19.04 -2.51
CA SER A 191 22.01 -20.10 -1.55
C SER A 191 23.22 -21.00 -1.26
N TYR A 192 24.01 -21.34 -2.30
CA TYR A 192 25.17 -22.23 -2.21
C TYR A 192 26.49 -21.49 -2.47
N CYS A 193 27.60 -22.03 -1.96
CA CYS A 193 28.93 -21.46 -2.18
C CYS A 193 29.32 -21.51 -3.65
N LYS A 194 30.30 -20.70 -4.05
CA LYS A 194 30.77 -20.61 -5.44
C LYS A 194 31.20 -21.96 -6.00
N GLU A 195 31.93 -22.75 -5.21
CA GLU A 195 32.39 -24.09 -5.58
C GLU A 195 31.22 -25.02 -5.91
N CYS A 196 30.24 -25.13 -5.02
CA CYS A 196 29.07 -25.99 -5.24
C CYS A 196 28.13 -25.53 -6.36
N ARG A 197 28.24 -24.26 -6.78
CA ARG A 197 27.53 -23.73 -7.95
C ARG A 197 28.30 -23.97 -9.25
N ALA A 198 29.63 -23.98 -9.19
CA ALA A 198 30.47 -24.28 -10.34
C ALA A 198 30.35 -25.76 -10.74
N SER A 199 30.35 -26.67 -9.76
CA SER A 199 30.22 -28.12 -10.00
C SER A 199 28.88 -28.56 -10.61
N GLU A 200 27.91 -27.64 -10.74
CA GLU A 200 26.58 -27.90 -11.30
C GLU A 200 26.50 -27.49 -12.79
N LYS A 201 27.47 -26.69 -13.27
CA LYS A 201 27.59 -26.30 -14.67
C LYS A 201 28.28 -27.35 -15.55
N ASP A 202 29.01 -28.28 -14.95
CA ASP A 202 29.75 -29.33 -15.67
C ASP A 202 28.90 -30.59 -15.94
N LEU A 203 27.60 -30.53 -15.66
CA LEU A 203 26.64 -31.64 -15.80
C LEU A 203 25.65 -31.46 -16.97
N PHE A 204 25.78 -30.37 -17.75
CA PHE A 204 24.96 -30.10 -18.94
C PHE A 204 25.80 -29.45 -20.05
#